data_AF-A0A850BN97-F1
#
_entry.id   AF-A0A850BN97-F1
#
_cell.length_a   1.000
_cell.length_b   1.000
_cell.length_c   1.000
_cell.angle_alpha   90.00
_cell.angle_beta   90.00
_cell.angle_gamma   90.00
#
_symmetry.space_group_name_H-M   'P 1'
#
loop_
_entity.id
_entity.type
_entity.pdbx_description
1 polymer ?
#
loop_
_entity_poly.entity_id
_entity_poly.type
_entity_poly.pdbx_seq_one_letter_code
_entity_poly.pdbx_strand_id
1 'polypeptide(L)'
;MYDPVCGCDGQTYSNACVAASHGVSVASEGACVPVAQEGESCGGFVAGPPPVCAEGLYCSYAIDDVCGFADAPGTCLQKPEFCTKEYSPVCGCDGYTYGNACEAAAGGTSVLHKGKCRPN
;
A
#
# COMPACT_ATOMS: atom_id res chain seq x y z
N MET A 1 -11.99 -23.79 15.10
CA MET A 1 -10.81 -22.93 15.31
C MET A 1 -10.67 -22.06 14.07
N TYR A 2 -10.58 -20.74 14.25
CA TYR A 2 -10.41 -19.78 13.15
C TYR A 2 -8.96 -19.31 13.18
N ASP A 3 -8.21 -19.62 12.14
CA ASP A 3 -6.78 -19.33 11.99
C ASP A 3 -6.49 -19.09 10.50
N PRO A 4 -6.90 -17.94 9.95
CA PRO A 4 -7.03 -17.76 8.51
C PRO A 4 -5.70 -17.87 7.78
N VAL A 5 -5.73 -18.39 6.55
CA VAL A 5 -4.56 -18.53 5.68
C VAL A 5 -4.89 -18.05 4.26
N CYS A 6 -3.88 -17.54 3.56
CA CYS A 6 -3.98 -17.17 2.17
C CYS A 6 -3.48 -18.33 1.32
N GLY A 7 -4.31 -18.87 0.43
CA GLY A 7 -3.93 -19.90 -0.52
C GLY A 7 -3.09 -19.36 -1.67
N CYS A 8 -2.30 -20.21 -2.33
CA CYS A 8 -1.60 -19.86 -3.58
C CYS A 8 -2.55 -19.54 -4.74
N ASP A 9 -3.85 -19.82 -4.59
CA ASP A 9 -4.91 -19.47 -5.51
C ASP A 9 -5.53 -18.08 -5.24
N GLY A 10 -5.02 -17.36 -4.23
CA GLY A 10 -5.52 -16.04 -3.84
C GLY A 10 -6.81 -16.08 -3.00
N GLN A 11 -7.27 -17.26 -2.58
CA GLN A 11 -8.45 -17.39 -1.72
C GLN A 11 -8.06 -17.44 -0.24
N THR A 12 -8.85 -16.73 0.58
CA THR A 12 -8.72 -16.81 2.03
C THR A 12 -9.48 -18.02 2.56
N TYR A 13 -8.78 -18.87 3.30
CA TYR A 13 -9.37 -20.02 3.98
C TYR A 13 -9.43 -19.77 5.48
N SER A 14 -10.44 -20.35 6.15
CA SER A 14 -10.63 -20.19 7.60
C SER A 14 -9.55 -20.87 8.44
N ASN A 15 -8.81 -21.82 7.85
CA ASN A 15 -7.56 -22.39 8.34
C ASN A 15 -6.85 -23.25 7.29
N ALA A 16 -5.61 -23.64 7.59
CA ALA A 16 -4.77 -24.49 6.74
C ALA A 16 -5.39 -25.86 6.41
N CYS A 17 -6.15 -26.46 7.32
CA CYS A 17 -6.83 -27.74 7.07
C CYS A 17 -7.90 -27.60 6.00
N VAL A 18 -8.68 -26.51 6.04
CA VAL A 18 -9.67 -26.21 5.00
C VAL A 18 -8.98 -25.94 3.65
N ALA A 19 -7.90 -25.16 3.61
CA ALA A 19 -7.13 -24.95 2.37
C ALA A 19 -6.65 -26.29 1.77
N ALA A 20 -6.07 -27.16 2.59
CA ALA A 20 -5.62 -28.49 2.18
C ALA A 20 -6.77 -29.38 1.67
N SER A 21 -7.96 -29.30 2.27
CA SER A 21 -9.15 -30.04 1.81
C SER A 21 -9.64 -29.60 0.42
N HIS A 22 -9.35 -28.35 0.04
CA HIS A 22 -9.57 -27.81 -1.29
C HIS A 22 -8.39 -28.08 -2.25
N GLY A 23 -7.35 -28.79 -1.81
CA GLY A 23 -6.15 -29.08 -2.60
C GLY A 23 -5.25 -27.85 -2.80
N VAL A 24 -5.39 -26.82 -1.97
CA VAL A 24 -4.66 -25.55 -2.10
C VAL A 24 -3.55 -25.48 -1.05
N SER A 25 -2.33 -25.16 -1.49
CA SER A 25 -1.20 -24.89 -0.60
C SER A 25 -1.30 -23.48 0.00
N VAL A 26 -0.84 -23.34 1.24
CA VAL A 26 -0.78 -22.04 1.92
C VAL A 26 0.37 -21.21 1.36
N ALA A 27 0.07 -20.00 0.90
CA ALA A 27 1.04 -18.99 0.48
C ALA A 27 1.55 -18.16 1.67
N SER A 28 0.65 -17.77 2.57
CA SER A 28 0.99 -17.01 3.78
C SER A 28 -0.02 -17.25 4.91
N GLU A 29 0.41 -17.00 6.15
CA GLU A 29 -0.49 -16.90 7.30
C GLU A 29 -1.34 -15.62 7.21
N GLY A 30 -2.57 -15.66 7.73
CA GLY A 30 -3.54 -14.57 7.62
C GLY A 30 -4.39 -14.61 6.34
N ALA A 31 -5.39 -13.75 6.27
CA ALA A 31 -6.22 -13.61 5.07
C ALA A 31 -5.41 -13.04 3.89
N CYS A 32 -5.82 -13.36 2.66
CA CYS A 32 -5.22 -12.76 1.48
C CYS A 32 -5.42 -11.25 1.46
N VAL A 33 -4.39 -10.52 1.09
CA VAL A 33 -4.44 -9.07 0.92
C VAL A 33 -5.01 -8.77 -0.47
N PRO A 34 -6.11 -8.01 -0.58
CA PRO A 34 -6.64 -7.62 -1.88
C PRO A 34 -5.65 -6.71 -2.60
N VAL A 35 -5.46 -6.94 -3.90
CA VAL A 35 -4.58 -6.13 -4.75
C VAL A 35 -5.42 -5.14 -5.53
N ALA A 36 -5.27 -3.85 -5.23
CA ALA A 36 -5.94 -2.75 -5.89
C ALA A 36 -5.21 -2.35 -7.19
N GLN A 37 -5.97 -2.19 -8.26
CA GLN A 37 -5.53 -1.72 -9.57
C GLN A 37 -5.48 -0.18 -9.63
N GLU A 38 -5.00 0.35 -10.75
CA GLU A 38 -4.93 1.79 -10.97
C GLU A 38 -6.31 2.46 -10.83
N GLY A 39 -6.38 3.51 -10.00
CA GLY A 39 -7.60 4.23 -9.69
C GLY A 39 -8.46 3.61 -8.57
N GLU A 40 -8.13 2.41 -8.09
CA GLU A 40 -8.83 1.80 -6.96
C GLU A 40 -8.31 2.31 -5.62
N SER A 41 -9.11 2.13 -4.57
CA SER A 41 -8.75 2.54 -3.22
C SER A 41 -7.73 1.59 -2.59
N CYS A 42 -6.75 2.16 -1.88
CA CYS A 42 -5.76 1.43 -1.10
C CYS A 42 -5.76 1.88 0.36
N GLY A 43 -5.28 1.02 1.27
CA GLY A 43 -5.32 1.31 2.70
C GLY A 43 -6.75 1.38 3.25
N GLY A 44 -6.92 2.15 4.32
CA GLY A 44 -8.19 2.45 4.95
C GLY A 44 -8.86 1.28 5.71
N PHE A 45 -10.03 1.55 6.27
CA PHE A 45 -10.76 0.58 7.07
C PHE A 45 -11.64 -0.32 6.21
N VAL A 46 -11.28 -1.60 6.14
CA VAL A 46 -12.06 -2.64 5.46
C VAL A 46 -12.24 -3.85 6.36
N ALA A 47 -13.24 -4.69 6.06
CA ALA A 47 -13.44 -5.96 6.73
C ALA A 47 -12.37 -6.98 6.26
N GLY A 48 -11.16 -6.87 6.80
CA GLY A 48 -10.01 -7.71 6.44
C GLY A 48 -8.72 -6.90 6.29
N PRO A 49 -7.69 -7.49 5.66
CA PRO A 49 -6.47 -6.76 5.34
C PRO A 49 -6.78 -5.61 4.35
N PRO A 50 -6.22 -4.41 4.56
CA PRO A 50 -6.43 -3.30 3.65
C PRO A 50 -5.83 -3.58 2.27
N PRO A 51 -6.47 -3.13 1.18
CA PRO A 51 -5.95 -3.32 -0.16
C PRO A 51 -4.60 -2.65 -0.35
N VAL A 52 -3.69 -3.38 -0.97
CA VAL A 52 -2.37 -2.88 -1.39
C VAL A 52 -2.37 -2.69 -2.89
N CYS A 53 -1.66 -1.67 -3.39
CA CYS A 53 -1.62 -1.43 -4.81
C CYS A 53 -0.81 -2.51 -5.55
N ALA A 54 -1.21 -2.80 -6.79
CA ALA A 54 -0.49 -3.69 -7.69
C ALA A 54 0.96 -3.22 -7.94
N GLU A 55 1.77 -4.11 -8.50
CA GLU A 55 3.14 -3.79 -8.87
C GLU A 55 3.19 -2.59 -9.85
N GLY A 56 4.16 -1.70 -9.66
CA GLY A 56 4.25 -0.45 -10.43
C GLY A 56 3.35 0.68 -9.94
N LEU A 57 2.47 0.44 -8.96
CA LEU A 57 1.61 1.45 -8.36
C LEU A 57 2.05 1.84 -6.95
N TYR A 58 1.67 3.03 -6.50
CA TYR A 58 1.83 3.48 -5.12
C TYR A 58 0.51 3.98 -4.57
N CYS A 59 0.35 3.86 -3.25
CA CYS A 59 -0.84 4.35 -2.58
C CYS A 59 -0.71 5.86 -2.35
N SER A 60 -1.47 6.64 -3.11
CA SER A 60 -1.53 8.10 -3.02
C SER A 60 -2.59 8.53 -2.01
N TYR A 61 -2.17 9.10 -0.88
CA TYR A 61 -3.05 9.74 0.08
C TYR A 61 -3.16 11.24 -0.21
N ALA A 62 -4.29 11.86 0.15
CA ALA A 62 -4.32 13.32 0.19
C ALA A 62 -3.38 13.82 1.30
N ILE A 63 -2.84 15.03 1.13
CA ILE A 63 -1.93 15.62 2.15
C ILE A 63 -2.65 15.76 3.50
N ASP A 64 -3.94 16.10 3.47
CA ASP A 64 -4.77 16.25 4.67
C ASP A 64 -5.10 14.90 5.35
N ASP A 65 -4.95 13.79 4.62
CA ASP A 65 -5.14 12.43 5.14
C ASP A 65 -3.90 11.91 5.85
N VAL A 66 -2.81 12.69 5.93
CA VAL A 66 -1.60 12.39 6.72
C VAL A 66 -1.18 10.92 6.57
N CYS A 67 -0.95 10.48 5.34
CA CYS A 67 -0.51 9.12 5.02
C CYS A 67 -1.48 8.00 5.46
N GLY A 68 -2.78 8.26 5.46
CA GLY A 68 -3.81 7.30 5.86
C GLY A 68 -4.18 7.39 7.34
N PHE A 69 -3.94 8.52 8.00
CA PHE A 69 -4.36 8.76 9.38
C PHE A 69 -5.88 8.57 9.53
N ALA A 70 -6.29 7.98 10.66
CA ALA A 70 -7.69 7.60 10.92
C ALA A 70 -8.30 6.70 9.83
N ASP A 71 -7.49 5.76 9.31
CA ASP A 71 -7.89 4.81 8.27
C ASP A 71 -8.42 5.50 7.01
N ALA A 72 -7.87 6.68 6.68
CA ALA A 72 -8.19 7.36 5.45
C ALA A 72 -7.71 6.52 4.24
N PRO A 73 -8.57 6.25 3.25
CA PRO A 73 -8.19 5.52 2.06
C PRO A 73 -7.36 6.41 1.13
N GLY A 74 -6.38 5.81 0.45
CA GLY A 74 -5.69 6.42 -0.68
C GLY A 74 -6.22 5.92 -2.02
N THR A 75 -5.61 6.37 -3.11
CA THR A 75 -5.86 5.86 -4.47
C THR A 75 -4.58 5.31 -5.06
N CYS A 76 -4.64 4.15 -5.70
CA CYS A 76 -3.50 3.57 -6.39
C CYS A 76 -3.21 4.34 -7.67
N LEU A 77 -2.03 4.95 -7.74
CA LEU A 77 -1.55 5.69 -8.90
C LEU A 77 -0.26 5.09 -9.42
N GLN A 78 0.00 5.27 -10.72
CA GLN A 78 1.24 4.82 -11.37
C GLN A 78 2.46 5.48 -10.74
N LYS A 79 3.50 4.69 -10.49
CA LYS A 79 4.81 5.22 -10.14
C LYS A 79 5.42 5.87 -11.38
N PRO A 80 5.77 7.17 -11.33
CA PRO A 80 6.39 7.82 -12.46
C PRO A 80 7.78 7.23 -12.72
N GLU A 81 8.06 6.81 -13.96
CA GLU A 81 9.39 6.34 -14.38
C GLU A 81 10.39 7.48 -14.53
N PHE A 82 9.89 8.68 -14.87
CA PHE A 82 10.70 9.86 -15.14
C PHE A 82 10.24 11.03 -14.29
N CYS A 83 11.18 11.64 -13.57
CA CYS A 83 10.96 12.84 -12.79
C CYS A 83 11.86 13.97 -13.28
N THR A 84 11.33 15.19 -13.24
CA THR A 84 12.14 16.39 -13.44
C THR A 84 13.18 16.52 -12.33
N LYS A 85 14.30 17.18 -12.63
CA LYS A 85 15.34 17.49 -11.64
C LYS A 85 15.07 18.80 -10.88
N GLU A 86 13.82 19.23 -10.85
CA GLU A 86 13.41 20.38 -10.06
C GLU A 86 13.50 20.04 -8.58
N TYR A 87 14.11 20.94 -7.82
CA TYR A 87 14.25 20.78 -6.38
C TYR A 87 13.12 21.48 -5.64
N SER A 88 12.12 20.71 -5.23
CA SER A 88 10.95 21.14 -4.46
C SER A 88 10.67 20.12 -3.37
N PRO A 89 11.48 20.10 -2.29
CA PRO A 89 11.58 18.96 -1.40
C PRO A 89 10.28 18.66 -0.66
N VAL A 90 10.04 17.39 -0.40
CA VAL A 90 8.88 16.88 0.32
C VAL A 90 9.30 15.84 1.36
N CYS A 91 8.48 15.68 2.40
CA CYS A 91 8.63 14.60 3.37
C CYS A 91 7.69 13.47 2.97
N GLY A 92 8.24 12.29 2.75
CA GLY A 92 7.47 11.08 2.46
C GLY A 92 6.81 10.51 3.71
N CYS A 93 5.80 9.67 3.52
CA CYS A 93 5.14 8.91 4.59
C CYS A 93 6.06 7.92 5.31
N ASP A 94 7.19 7.60 4.68
CA ASP A 94 8.27 6.77 5.19
C ASP A 94 9.29 7.54 6.05
N GLY A 95 9.09 8.86 6.21
CA GLY A 95 9.99 9.72 6.97
C GLY A 95 11.26 10.15 6.22
N TYR A 96 11.37 9.83 4.93
CA TYR A 96 12.50 10.26 4.10
C TYR A 96 12.19 11.56 3.35
N THR A 97 13.22 12.38 3.16
CA THR A 97 13.12 13.60 2.36
C THR A 97 13.43 13.29 0.91
N TYR A 98 12.51 13.61 0.02
CA TYR A 98 12.67 13.47 -1.43
C TYR A 98 12.95 14.83 -2.07
N GLY A 99 13.64 14.84 -3.22
CA GLY A 99 13.97 16.07 -3.94
C GLY A 99 12.74 16.79 -4.49
N ASN A 100 11.70 16.01 -4.85
CA ASN A 100 10.38 16.49 -5.20
C ASN A 100 9.30 15.40 -5.02
N ALA A 101 8.03 15.78 -5.21
CA ALA A 101 6.89 14.87 -5.08
C ALA A 101 6.90 13.72 -6.11
N CYS A 102 7.45 13.95 -7.31
CA CYS A 102 7.59 12.90 -8.31
C CYS A 102 8.58 11.83 -7.83
N GLU A 103 9.74 12.24 -7.28
CA GLU A 103 10.73 11.31 -6.73
C GLU A 103 10.16 10.50 -5.55
N ALA A 104 9.31 11.10 -4.71
CA ALA A 104 8.58 10.38 -3.66
C ALA A 104 7.64 9.32 -4.25
N ALA A 105 6.81 9.70 -5.22
CA ALA A 105 5.91 8.79 -5.92
C ALA A 105 6.67 7.66 -6.65
N ALA A 106 7.80 7.96 -7.29
CA ALA A 106 8.66 6.97 -7.94
C ALA A 106 9.26 5.99 -6.91
N GLY A 107 9.58 6.48 -5.70
CA GLY A 107 9.93 5.66 -4.54
C GLY A 107 8.78 4.83 -3.98
N GLY A 108 7.56 5.01 -4.47
CA GLY A 108 6.38 4.32 -4.02
C GLY A 108 5.78 4.86 -2.72
N THR A 109 6.11 6.10 -2.34
CA THR A 109 5.65 6.71 -1.09
C THR A 109 4.81 7.95 -1.37
N SER A 110 3.78 8.14 -0.53
CA SER A 110 2.98 9.35 -0.53
C SER A 110 3.71 10.51 0.15
N VAL A 111 3.26 11.73 -0.15
CA VAL A 111 3.78 12.93 0.51
C VAL A 111 3.03 13.17 1.81
N LEU A 112 3.75 13.14 2.93
CA LEU A 112 3.24 13.52 4.24
C LEU A 112 3.00 15.03 4.33
N HIS A 113 4.01 15.82 3.95
CA HIS A 113 3.91 17.28 3.89
C HIS A 113 4.93 17.88 2.93
N LYS A 114 4.69 19.13 2.52
CA LYS A 114 5.66 19.91 1.72
C LYS A 114 6.87 20.33 2.58
N GLY A 115 8.04 20.42 1.95
CA GLY A 115 9.30 20.68 2.64
C GLY A 115 9.98 19.41 3.13
N LYS A 116 11.24 19.53 3.56
CA LYS A 116 12.03 18.40 4.07
C LYS A 116 11.45 17.86 5.37
N CYS A 117 11.68 16.57 5.64
CA CYS A 117 11.40 16.00 6.96
C CYS A 117 12.24 16.70 8.03
N ARG A 118 11.74 16.71 9.27
CA ARG A 118 12.51 17.23 10.41
C ARG A 118 13.64 16.25 10.74
N PRO A 119 14.88 16.72 10.97
CA PRO A 119 15.93 15.88 11.52
C PRO A 119 15.54 15.48 12.95
N ASN A 120 15.76 14.20 13.27
CA ASN A 120 15.69 13.69 14.64
C ASN A 120 16.90 14.15 15.47
#